data_AF-A0A3D4CTS6-F1
#
_entry.id   AF-A0A3D4CTS6-F1
#
_cell.length_a   1.000
_cell.length_b   1.000
_cell.length_c   1.000
_cell.angle_alpha   90.00
_cell.angle_beta   90.00
_cell.angle_gamma   90.00
#
_symmetry.space_group_name_H-M   'P 1'
#
loop_
_entity.id
_entity.type
_entity.pdbx_description
1 polymer ?
#
loop_
_entity_poly.entity_id
_entity_poly.type
_entity_poly.pdbx_seq_one_letter_code
_entity_poly.pdbx_strand_id
1 'polypeptide(L)'
;LARQEREREHEELKRCRVAETKWSDELHRLREEKKELHKHMAMLSGDSKAEVLLKQIKDEKNRIQHELGDQQRERQQVEDAARILRREINGLRIELVKAEERIAEMDVLQGKLLATEERFRRAQTELTRSREEQNSFHKKLSSIEKVASTLGEEKTRLAKELEAVRGESEQVLQKAVSKARKDAAAEAESNQKAVEGSLRETLDREKKQSERRAEEIAALKAELEVMRRSTERSGNPAALRSRPGEEVVKLPSRGKRGKGRLVKDARLGRIYRQAPKDLDDLTNLQGVGEVICRRLHEAGIYTYRQVAEWKASQVTAISEDLNLKERIRRDEWQKQARALYKKKYGQAP
;
A
#
# COMPACT_ATOMS: atom_id res chain seq x y z
N LEU A 1 114.55 34.22 -132.00
CA LEU A 1 114.49 35.36 -131.05
C LEU A 1 113.17 36.09 -131.28
N ALA A 2 113.11 37.39 -131.56
CA ALA A 2 111.88 38.23 -131.57
C ALA A 2 110.55 37.63 -132.11
N ARG A 3 110.54 36.78 -133.15
CA ARG A 3 109.31 36.05 -133.57
C ARG A 3 108.91 34.94 -132.59
N GLN A 4 109.87 34.13 -132.16
CA GLN A 4 109.70 33.05 -131.19
C GLN A 4 109.36 33.56 -129.78
N GLU A 5 109.84 34.76 -129.41
CA GLU A 5 109.40 35.44 -128.19
C GLU A 5 107.91 35.80 -128.28
N ARG A 6 107.47 36.46 -129.37
CA ARG A 6 106.04 36.76 -129.61
C ARG A 6 105.16 35.52 -129.74
N GLU A 7 105.68 34.43 -130.30
CA GLU A 7 104.98 33.15 -130.38
C GLU A 7 104.79 32.54 -128.97
N ARG A 8 105.80 32.59 -128.11
CA ARG A 8 105.71 32.19 -126.69
C ARG A 8 104.76 33.07 -125.90
N GLU A 9 104.88 34.39 -125.99
CA GLU A 9 103.95 35.36 -125.39
C GLU A 9 102.50 35.05 -125.83
N HIS A 10 102.28 34.75 -127.12
CA HIS A 10 100.95 34.44 -127.62
C HIS A 10 100.46 33.05 -127.15
N GLU A 11 101.33 32.06 -127.00
CA GLU A 11 101.00 30.79 -126.34
C GLU A 11 100.69 30.95 -124.85
N GLU A 12 101.45 31.76 -124.12
CA GLU A 12 101.22 32.05 -122.71
C GLU A 12 99.90 32.80 -122.53
N LEU A 13 99.60 33.80 -123.35
CA LEU A 13 98.28 34.45 -123.39
C LEU A 13 97.13 33.47 -123.72
N LYS A 14 97.36 32.47 -124.59
CA LYS A 14 96.38 31.39 -124.84
C LYS A 14 96.21 30.49 -123.61
N ARG A 15 97.30 30.11 -122.93
CA ARG A 15 97.27 29.30 -121.69
C ARG A 15 96.58 30.05 -120.55
N CYS A 16 96.85 31.35 -120.38
CA CYS A 16 96.18 32.23 -119.42
C CYS A 16 94.68 32.32 -119.70
N ARG A 17 94.25 32.55 -120.95
CA ARG A 17 92.82 32.55 -121.30
C ARG A 17 92.14 31.20 -121.04
N VAL A 18 92.82 30.08 -121.34
CA VAL A 18 92.30 28.73 -121.04
C VAL A 18 92.25 28.44 -119.54
N ALA A 19 93.13 29.03 -118.73
CA ALA A 19 93.04 28.99 -117.27
C ALA A 19 91.90 29.88 -116.76
N GLU A 20 91.74 31.08 -117.31
CA GLU A 20 90.68 32.04 -116.98
C GLU A 20 89.28 31.48 -117.28
N THR A 21 89.07 30.81 -118.43
CA THR A 21 87.81 30.10 -118.71
C THR A 21 87.57 28.96 -117.72
N LYS A 22 88.59 28.14 -117.40
CA LYS A 22 88.44 27.07 -116.41
C LYS A 22 88.08 27.58 -115.02
N TRP A 23 88.73 28.66 -114.57
CA TRP A 23 88.37 29.33 -113.32
C TRP A 23 86.96 29.89 -113.36
N SER A 24 86.53 30.47 -114.49
CA SER A 24 85.14 30.92 -114.68
C SER A 24 84.14 29.77 -114.61
N ASP A 25 84.41 28.65 -115.28
CA ASP A 25 83.57 27.46 -115.28
C ASP A 25 83.47 26.83 -113.87
N GLU A 26 84.59 26.77 -113.14
CA GLU A 26 84.64 26.27 -111.77
C GLU A 26 83.92 27.20 -110.78
N LEU A 27 84.05 28.53 -110.95
CA LEU A 27 83.31 29.52 -110.16
C LEU A 27 81.81 29.49 -110.51
N HIS A 28 81.43 29.14 -111.74
CA HIS A 28 80.05 28.85 -112.11
C HIS A 28 79.53 27.55 -111.48
N ARG A 29 80.30 26.45 -111.51
CA ARG A 29 79.98 25.20 -110.77
C ARG A 29 79.73 25.49 -109.30
N LEU A 30 80.66 26.16 -108.62
CA LEU A 30 80.56 26.49 -107.19
C LEU A 30 79.37 27.42 -106.88
N ARG A 31 78.93 28.26 -107.84
CA ARG A 31 77.70 29.06 -107.71
C ARG A 31 76.43 28.20 -107.80
N GLU A 32 76.38 27.21 -108.70
CA GLU A 32 75.23 26.30 -108.79
C GLU A 32 75.20 25.31 -107.61
N GLU A 33 76.33 24.72 -107.22
CA GLU A 33 76.45 23.89 -106.02
C GLU A 33 76.02 24.67 -104.76
N LYS A 34 76.44 25.95 -104.64
CA LYS A 34 75.96 26.82 -103.55
C LYS A 34 74.44 27.03 -103.61
N LYS A 35 73.86 27.27 -104.80
CA LYS A 35 72.40 27.42 -104.96
C LYS A 35 71.66 26.13 -104.61
N GLU A 36 72.18 24.96 -104.97
CA GLU A 36 71.59 23.66 -104.62
C GLU A 36 71.67 23.41 -103.12
N LEU A 37 72.81 23.67 -102.48
CA LEU A 37 72.92 23.67 -101.02
C LEU A 37 71.95 24.65 -100.36
N HIS A 38 71.71 25.84 -100.92
CA HIS A 38 70.71 26.78 -100.39
C HIS A 38 69.27 26.27 -100.58
N LYS A 39 68.95 25.57 -101.68
CA LYS A 39 67.65 24.90 -101.87
C LYS A 39 67.46 23.75 -100.87
N HIS A 40 68.49 22.94 -100.66
CA HIS A 40 68.46 21.85 -99.67
C HIS A 40 68.35 22.39 -98.24
N MET A 41 69.09 23.44 -97.89
CA MET A 41 68.94 24.17 -96.62
C MET A 41 67.52 24.73 -96.47
N ALA A 42 66.94 25.34 -97.52
CA ALA A 42 65.57 25.86 -97.47
C ALA A 42 64.53 24.74 -97.25
N MET A 43 64.71 23.58 -97.89
CA MET A 43 63.88 22.38 -97.72
C MET A 43 64.05 21.75 -96.32
N LEU A 44 65.26 21.79 -95.74
CA LEU A 44 65.54 21.33 -94.39
C LEU A 44 64.99 22.29 -93.33
N SER A 45 65.03 23.61 -93.57
CA SER A 45 64.22 24.62 -92.84
C SER A 45 62.70 24.50 -93.10
N GLY A 46 62.29 23.43 -93.78
CA GLY A 46 61.01 22.75 -93.55
C GLY A 46 60.78 22.32 -92.10
N ASP A 47 61.74 22.57 -91.19
CA ASP A 47 61.55 22.83 -89.75
C ASP A 47 60.20 23.48 -89.44
N SER A 48 59.74 24.46 -90.23
CA SER A 48 58.39 25.05 -90.09
C SER A 48 57.23 24.03 -89.98
N LYS A 49 57.31 22.87 -90.64
CA LYS A 49 56.34 21.77 -90.48
C LYS A 49 56.53 21.02 -89.15
N ALA A 50 57.77 20.81 -88.73
CA ALA A 50 58.09 20.22 -87.43
C ALA A 50 57.68 21.16 -86.27
N GLU A 51 57.92 22.46 -86.39
CA GLU A 51 57.48 23.50 -85.46
C GLU A 51 55.96 23.59 -85.37
N VAL A 52 55.23 23.52 -86.50
CA VAL A 52 53.76 23.47 -86.49
C VAL A 52 53.24 22.22 -85.79
N LEU A 53 53.86 21.05 -86.01
CA LEU A 53 53.50 19.81 -85.31
C LEU A 53 53.85 19.86 -83.81
N LEU A 54 55.03 20.39 -83.45
CA LEU A 54 55.42 20.60 -82.06
C LEU A 54 54.52 21.60 -81.34
N LYS A 55 54.07 22.66 -82.03
CA LYS A 55 53.08 23.61 -81.52
C LYS A 55 51.72 22.93 -81.34
N GLN A 56 51.24 22.17 -82.31
CA GLN A 56 49.99 21.40 -82.19
C GLN A 56 50.05 20.42 -81.01
N ILE A 57 51.11 19.63 -80.89
CA ILE A 57 51.33 18.70 -79.76
C ILE A 57 51.40 19.45 -78.42
N LYS A 58 51.99 20.65 -78.39
CA LYS A 58 52.02 21.50 -77.18
C LYS A 58 50.64 22.04 -76.84
N ASP A 59 49.86 22.49 -77.81
CA ASP A 59 48.52 23.01 -77.61
C ASP A 59 47.53 21.89 -77.22
N GLU A 60 47.66 20.69 -77.80
CA GLU A 60 46.94 19.47 -77.40
C GLU A 60 47.34 19.02 -75.98
N LYS A 61 48.63 19.01 -75.66
CA LYS A 61 49.11 18.77 -74.28
C LYS A 61 48.51 19.77 -73.30
N ASN A 62 48.47 21.06 -73.64
CA ASN A 62 47.89 22.08 -72.78
C ASN A 62 46.39 21.83 -72.55
N ARG A 63 45.63 21.47 -73.60
CA ARG A 63 44.21 21.08 -73.48
C ARG A 63 44.03 19.89 -72.54
N ILE A 64 44.76 18.80 -72.75
CA ILE A 64 44.72 17.60 -71.90
C ILE A 64 45.12 17.91 -70.46
N GLN A 65 46.07 18.83 -70.23
CA GLN A 65 46.43 19.29 -68.88
C GLN A 65 45.32 20.12 -68.20
N HIS A 66 44.55 20.90 -68.96
CA HIS A 66 43.36 21.58 -68.44
C HIS A 66 42.24 20.58 -68.13
N GLU A 67 41.89 19.71 -69.08
CA GLU A 67 40.87 18.65 -68.94
C GLU A 67 41.15 17.73 -67.75
N LEU A 68 42.40 17.29 -67.58
CA LEU A 68 42.83 16.51 -66.40
C LEU A 68 42.67 17.31 -65.10
N GLY A 69 42.93 18.62 -65.13
CA GLY A 69 42.73 19.51 -63.99
C GLY A 69 41.24 19.68 -63.64
N ASP A 70 40.35 19.72 -64.62
CA ASP A 70 38.90 19.76 -64.41
C ASP A 70 38.37 18.43 -63.87
N GLN A 71 38.77 17.29 -64.46
CA GLN A 71 38.43 15.97 -63.93
C GLN A 71 38.93 15.76 -62.48
N GLN A 72 40.09 16.32 -62.12
CA GLN A 72 40.57 16.33 -60.73
C GLN A 72 39.69 17.18 -59.81
N ARG A 73 39.21 18.35 -60.27
CA ARG A 73 38.25 19.19 -59.52
C ARG A 73 36.91 18.48 -59.32
N GLU A 74 36.35 17.89 -60.38
CA GLU A 74 35.10 17.13 -60.33
C GLU A 74 35.21 15.91 -59.40
N ARG A 75 36.29 15.13 -59.53
CA ARG A 75 36.55 14.00 -58.63
C ARG A 75 36.65 14.44 -57.16
N GLN A 76 37.33 15.56 -56.88
CA GLN A 76 37.44 16.09 -55.53
C GLN A 76 36.06 16.48 -54.96
N GLN A 77 35.21 17.15 -55.75
CA GLN A 77 33.83 17.47 -55.37
C GLN A 77 33.00 16.20 -55.07
N VAL A 78 33.12 15.16 -55.88
CA VAL A 78 32.45 13.86 -55.66
C VAL A 78 32.95 13.17 -54.38
N GLU A 79 34.27 13.18 -54.12
CA GLU A 79 34.84 12.60 -52.90
C GLU A 79 34.43 13.38 -51.63
N ASP A 80 34.32 14.70 -51.72
CA ASP A 80 33.86 15.58 -50.65
C ASP A 80 32.36 15.39 -50.37
N ALA A 81 31.52 15.35 -51.40
CA ALA A 81 30.09 15.03 -51.29
C ALA A 81 29.88 13.62 -50.69
N ALA A 82 30.64 12.62 -51.15
CA ALA A 82 30.61 11.29 -50.57
C ALA A 82 31.11 11.26 -49.11
N ARG A 83 31.97 12.20 -48.69
CA ARG A 83 32.39 12.35 -47.28
C ARG A 83 31.28 12.97 -46.42
N ILE A 84 30.44 13.84 -46.98
CA ILE A 84 29.23 14.36 -46.31
C ILE A 84 28.20 13.24 -46.15
N LEU A 85 27.83 12.56 -47.24
CA LEU A 85 26.88 11.43 -47.21
C LEU A 85 27.31 10.33 -46.23
N ARG A 86 28.61 10.00 -46.14
CA ARG A 86 29.12 9.05 -45.14
C ARG A 86 28.95 9.51 -43.69
N ARG A 87 28.98 10.81 -43.40
CA ARG A 87 28.69 11.36 -42.06
C ARG A 87 27.20 11.28 -41.77
N GLU A 88 26.35 11.65 -42.72
CA GLU A 88 24.89 11.60 -42.59
C GLU A 88 24.39 10.17 -42.38
N ILE A 89 24.85 9.21 -43.18
CA ILE A 89 24.54 7.77 -43.01
C ILE A 89 24.97 7.27 -41.63
N ASN A 90 26.13 7.70 -41.11
CA ASN A 90 26.56 7.33 -39.76
C ASN A 90 25.75 8.03 -38.65
N GLY A 91 25.28 9.26 -38.88
CA GLY A 91 24.32 9.93 -37.99
C GLY A 91 22.99 9.17 -37.92
N LEU A 92 22.39 8.89 -39.08
CA LEU A 92 21.15 8.12 -39.20
C LEU A 92 21.26 6.71 -38.59
N ARG A 93 22.42 6.05 -38.69
CA ARG A 93 22.69 4.78 -38.00
C ARG A 93 22.70 4.92 -36.47
N ILE A 94 23.26 6.00 -35.94
CA ILE A 94 23.25 6.27 -34.50
C ILE A 94 21.83 6.60 -34.02
N GLU A 95 21.01 7.26 -34.84
CA GLU A 95 19.60 7.52 -34.54
C GLU A 95 18.73 6.26 -34.64
N LEU A 96 19.01 5.37 -35.59
CA LEU A 96 18.37 4.06 -35.71
C LEU A 96 18.63 3.20 -34.46
N VAL A 97 19.88 3.07 -34.02
CA VAL A 97 20.21 2.30 -32.79
C VAL A 97 19.50 2.88 -31.57
N LYS A 98 19.42 4.22 -31.43
CA LYS A 98 18.64 4.87 -30.36
C LYS A 98 17.13 4.64 -30.46
N ALA A 99 16.60 4.37 -31.67
CA ALA A 99 15.20 3.99 -31.85
C ALA A 99 14.98 2.51 -31.48
N GLU A 100 15.90 1.62 -31.84
CA GLU A 100 15.91 0.20 -31.44
C GLU A 100 16.00 0.05 -29.91
N GLU A 101 16.87 0.82 -29.24
CA GLU A 101 16.96 0.90 -27.77
C GLU A 101 15.61 1.29 -27.14
N ARG A 102 14.93 2.31 -27.67
CA ARG A 102 13.60 2.74 -27.19
C ARG A 102 12.50 1.71 -27.42
N ILE A 103 12.58 0.91 -28.49
CA ILE A 103 11.65 -0.19 -28.74
C ILE A 103 11.87 -1.27 -27.66
N ALA A 104 13.11 -1.65 -27.37
CA ALA A 104 13.43 -2.60 -26.31
C ALA A 104 13.00 -2.10 -24.91
N GLU A 105 13.15 -0.80 -24.61
CA GLU A 105 12.59 -0.19 -23.39
C GLU A 105 11.06 -0.31 -23.34
N MET A 106 10.38 -0.08 -24.46
CA MET A 106 8.93 -0.18 -24.57
C MET A 106 8.43 -1.62 -24.42
N ASP A 107 9.14 -2.62 -24.95
CA ASP A 107 8.82 -4.05 -24.75
C ASP A 107 8.94 -4.45 -23.28
N VAL A 108 9.97 -3.95 -22.58
CA VAL A 108 10.12 -4.13 -21.12
C VAL A 108 8.99 -3.45 -20.34
N LEU A 109 8.43 -2.34 -20.84
CA LEU A 109 7.24 -1.71 -20.26
C LEU A 109 5.95 -2.49 -20.56
N GLN A 110 5.79 -3.05 -21.76
CA GLN A 110 4.67 -3.94 -22.10
C GLN A 110 4.67 -5.21 -21.25
N GLY A 111 5.83 -5.85 -21.05
CA GLY A 111 5.97 -7.00 -20.16
C GLY A 111 5.59 -6.69 -18.70
N LYS A 112 5.92 -5.48 -18.20
CA LYS A 112 5.47 -4.99 -16.89
C LYS A 112 3.96 -4.76 -16.86
N LEU A 113 3.38 -4.18 -17.91
CA LEU A 113 1.94 -3.94 -18.04
C LEU A 113 1.17 -5.27 -17.99
N LEU A 114 1.52 -6.24 -18.82
CA LEU A 114 0.92 -7.59 -18.83
C LEU A 114 1.03 -8.26 -17.44
N ALA A 115 2.19 -8.16 -16.78
CA ALA A 115 2.35 -8.68 -15.42
C ALA A 115 1.47 -7.96 -14.38
N THR A 116 1.13 -6.67 -14.58
CA THR A 116 0.14 -5.97 -13.75
C THR A 116 -1.31 -6.31 -14.10
N GLU A 117 -1.63 -6.54 -15.37
CA GLU A 117 -2.94 -7.03 -15.80
C GLU A 117 -3.23 -8.43 -15.24
N GLU A 118 -2.26 -9.34 -15.26
CA GLU A 118 -2.42 -10.66 -14.64
C GLU A 118 -2.68 -10.55 -13.13
N ARG A 119 -1.96 -9.67 -12.43
CA ARG A 119 -2.21 -9.41 -11.00
C ARG A 119 -3.61 -8.84 -10.78
N PHE A 120 -4.08 -7.96 -11.67
CA PHE A 120 -5.44 -7.42 -11.62
C PHE A 120 -6.49 -8.51 -11.87
N ARG A 121 -6.32 -9.37 -12.91
CA ARG A 121 -7.21 -10.52 -13.18
C ARG A 121 -7.28 -11.46 -11.98
N ARG A 122 -6.14 -11.78 -11.35
CA ARG A 122 -6.09 -12.62 -10.13
C ARG A 122 -6.85 -11.97 -8.97
N ALA A 123 -6.57 -10.70 -8.66
CA ALA A 123 -7.29 -9.95 -7.63
C ALA A 123 -8.81 -9.82 -7.92
N GLN A 124 -9.20 -9.73 -9.21
CA GLN A 124 -10.60 -9.74 -9.62
C GLN A 124 -11.26 -11.10 -9.36
N THR A 125 -10.58 -12.22 -9.63
CA THR A 125 -11.09 -13.58 -9.29
C THR A 125 -11.13 -13.84 -7.78
N GLU A 126 -10.19 -13.28 -7.00
CA GLU A 126 -10.23 -13.31 -5.54
C GLU A 126 -11.42 -12.49 -5.00
N LEU A 127 -11.72 -11.35 -5.61
CA LEU A 127 -12.87 -10.51 -5.25
C LEU A 127 -14.21 -11.18 -5.58
N THR A 128 -14.35 -11.83 -6.74
CA THR A 128 -15.59 -12.57 -7.06
C THR A 128 -15.78 -13.76 -6.11
N ARG A 129 -14.70 -14.51 -5.83
CA ARG A 129 -14.73 -15.60 -4.85
C ARG A 129 -15.10 -15.12 -3.45
N SER A 130 -14.50 -14.03 -2.97
CA SER A 130 -14.83 -13.46 -1.65
C SER A 130 -16.29 -12.98 -1.58
N ARG A 131 -16.83 -12.47 -2.70
CA ARG A 131 -18.26 -12.11 -2.81
C ARG A 131 -19.18 -13.33 -2.82
N GLU A 132 -18.78 -14.44 -3.44
CA GLU A 132 -19.50 -15.72 -3.38
C GLU A 132 -19.46 -16.32 -1.96
N GLU A 133 -18.31 -16.25 -1.28
CA GLU A 133 -18.16 -16.64 0.11
C GLU A 133 -19.06 -15.79 1.03
N GLN A 134 -19.09 -14.46 0.87
CA GLN A 134 -20.03 -13.55 1.54
C GLN A 134 -21.50 -13.90 1.25
N ASN A 135 -21.87 -14.16 -0.01
CA ASN A 135 -23.21 -14.62 -0.37
C ASN A 135 -23.56 -15.96 0.31
N SER A 136 -22.59 -16.86 0.49
CA SER A 136 -22.77 -18.12 1.22
C SER A 136 -22.98 -17.88 2.72
N PHE A 137 -22.25 -16.93 3.33
CA PHE A 137 -22.45 -16.55 4.72
C PHE A 137 -23.80 -15.86 4.93
N HIS A 138 -24.25 -15.00 4.00
CA HIS A 138 -25.57 -14.37 4.06
C HIS A 138 -26.73 -15.38 3.93
N LYS A 139 -26.58 -16.41 3.09
CA LYS A 139 -27.51 -17.55 3.02
C LYS A 139 -27.55 -18.38 4.31
N LYS A 140 -26.40 -18.57 4.97
CA LYS A 140 -26.30 -19.24 6.28
C LYS A 140 -26.94 -18.40 7.39
N LEU A 141 -26.64 -17.10 7.45
CA LEU A 141 -27.22 -16.16 8.40
C LEU A 141 -28.75 -16.08 8.27
N SER A 142 -29.30 -15.93 7.06
CA SER A 142 -30.76 -15.89 6.87
C SER A 142 -31.47 -17.23 7.16
N SER A 143 -30.74 -18.37 7.10
CA SER A 143 -31.26 -19.66 7.59
C SER A 143 -31.22 -19.74 9.12
N ILE A 144 -30.16 -19.25 9.76
CA ILE A 144 -30.05 -19.16 11.22
C ILE A 144 -31.09 -18.18 11.79
N GLU A 145 -31.35 -17.06 11.11
CA GLU A 145 -32.34 -16.05 11.48
C GLU A 145 -33.77 -16.63 11.46
N LYS A 146 -34.11 -17.45 10.45
CA LYS A 146 -35.38 -18.20 10.41
C LYS A 146 -35.49 -19.23 11.55
N VAL A 147 -34.41 -19.96 11.85
CA VAL A 147 -34.40 -20.90 12.98
C VAL A 147 -34.50 -20.14 14.32
N ALA A 148 -33.92 -18.95 14.42
CA ALA A 148 -34.04 -18.09 15.60
C ALA A 148 -35.45 -17.50 15.74
N SER A 149 -36.15 -17.17 14.64
CA SER A 149 -37.55 -16.72 14.69
C SER A 149 -38.48 -17.86 15.09
N THR A 150 -38.34 -19.07 14.53
CA THR A 150 -39.16 -20.23 14.93
C THR A 150 -38.90 -20.64 16.38
N LEU A 151 -37.64 -20.65 16.84
CA LEU A 151 -37.32 -20.88 18.26
C LEU A 151 -37.85 -19.76 19.17
N GLY A 152 -37.94 -18.52 18.67
CA GLY A 152 -38.60 -17.41 19.35
C GLY A 152 -40.11 -17.63 19.50
N GLU A 153 -40.78 -18.01 18.42
CA GLU A 153 -42.20 -18.37 18.38
C GLU A 153 -42.50 -19.54 19.33
N GLU A 154 -41.76 -20.65 19.21
CA GLU A 154 -41.86 -21.81 20.12
C GLU A 154 -41.63 -21.42 21.58
N LYS A 155 -40.63 -20.57 21.88
CA LYS A 155 -40.40 -20.07 23.24
C LYS A 155 -41.57 -19.25 23.76
N THR A 156 -42.18 -18.38 22.94
CA THR A 156 -43.39 -17.63 23.37
C THR A 156 -44.61 -18.53 23.52
N ARG A 157 -44.71 -19.60 22.73
CA ARG A 157 -45.76 -20.61 22.86
C ARG A 157 -45.61 -21.40 24.16
N LEU A 158 -44.42 -21.96 24.43
CA LEU A 158 -44.11 -22.67 25.67
C LEU A 158 -44.25 -21.77 26.90
N ALA A 159 -43.95 -20.47 26.80
CA ALA A 159 -44.20 -19.52 27.88
C ALA A 159 -45.70 -19.36 28.18
N LYS A 160 -46.56 -19.27 27.15
CA LYS A 160 -48.03 -19.23 27.31
C LYS A 160 -48.59 -20.54 27.84
N GLU A 161 -48.09 -21.68 27.37
CA GLU A 161 -48.49 -23.00 27.87
C GLU A 161 -48.08 -23.19 29.34
N LEU A 162 -46.91 -22.69 29.74
CA LEU A 162 -46.48 -22.65 31.15
C LEU A 162 -47.31 -21.68 32.01
N GLU A 163 -47.70 -20.50 31.50
CA GLU A 163 -48.64 -19.61 32.21
C GLU A 163 -50.03 -20.23 32.34
N ALA A 164 -50.53 -20.93 31.32
CA ALA A 164 -51.81 -21.62 31.36
C ALA A 164 -51.80 -22.73 32.43
N VAL A 165 -50.80 -23.62 32.42
CA VAL A 165 -50.66 -24.68 33.44
C VAL A 165 -50.43 -24.11 34.85
N ARG A 166 -49.73 -22.98 34.98
CA ARG A 166 -49.64 -22.25 36.27
C ARG A 166 -50.99 -21.71 36.71
N GLY A 167 -51.73 -21.02 35.85
CA GLY A 167 -53.07 -20.51 36.14
C GLY A 167 -54.07 -21.61 36.47
N GLU A 168 -54.02 -22.75 35.78
CA GLU A 168 -54.82 -23.94 36.08
C GLU A 168 -54.46 -24.54 37.45
N SER A 169 -53.16 -24.73 37.73
CA SER A 169 -52.73 -25.25 39.04
C SER A 169 -53.02 -24.29 40.20
N GLU A 170 -52.88 -22.98 40.00
CA GLU A 170 -53.32 -21.95 40.96
C GLU A 170 -54.84 -21.96 41.16
N GLN A 171 -55.63 -22.11 40.10
CA GLN A 171 -57.09 -22.28 40.23
C GLN A 171 -57.46 -23.57 40.96
N VAL A 172 -56.77 -24.68 40.70
CA VAL A 172 -56.98 -25.95 41.42
C VAL A 172 -56.59 -25.80 42.89
N LEU A 173 -55.48 -25.13 43.20
CA LEU A 173 -55.09 -24.79 44.58
C LEU A 173 -56.11 -23.88 45.26
N GLN A 174 -56.62 -22.84 44.58
CA GLN A 174 -57.68 -21.98 45.13
C GLN A 174 -59.00 -22.74 45.33
N LYS A 175 -59.37 -23.65 44.43
CA LYS A 175 -60.54 -24.55 44.58
C LYS A 175 -60.34 -25.54 45.74
N ALA A 176 -59.15 -26.11 45.89
CA ALA A 176 -58.81 -27.00 47.00
C ALA A 176 -58.78 -26.26 48.35
N VAL A 177 -58.19 -25.08 48.42
CA VAL A 177 -58.14 -24.24 49.63
C VAL A 177 -59.52 -23.70 50.00
N SER A 178 -60.33 -23.27 49.03
CA SER A 178 -61.71 -22.83 49.31
C SER A 178 -62.64 -23.98 49.68
N LYS A 179 -62.43 -25.18 49.13
CA LYS A 179 -63.10 -26.41 49.60
C LYS A 179 -62.66 -26.75 51.02
N ALA A 180 -61.35 -26.87 51.29
CA ALA A 180 -60.84 -27.16 52.62
C ALA A 180 -61.27 -26.12 53.68
N ARG A 181 -61.41 -24.84 53.31
CA ARG A 181 -62.01 -23.80 54.18
C ARG A 181 -63.49 -24.02 54.44
N LYS A 182 -64.27 -24.50 53.46
CA LYS A 182 -65.69 -24.85 53.64
C LYS A 182 -65.86 -26.12 54.48
N ASP A 183 -65.07 -27.15 54.19
CA ASP A 183 -65.07 -28.42 54.91
C ASP A 183 -64.67 -28.16 56.38
N ALA A 184 -63.58 -27.42 56.63
CA ALA A 184 -63.16 -27.03 57.97
C ALA A 184 -64.14 -26.06 58.66
N ALA A 185 -64.88 -25.22 57.91
CA ALA A 185 -65.95 -24.39 58.48
C ALA A 185 -67.18 -25.22 58.87
N ALA A 186 -67.53 -26.24 58.09
CA ALA A 186 -68.61 -27.18 58.42
C ALA A 186 -68.23 -28.08 59.60
N GLU A 187 -66.97 -28.52 59.69
CA GLU A 187 -66.43 -29.19 60.87
C GLU A 187 -66.41 -28.25 62.09
N ALA A 188 -66.01 -26.99 61.92
CA ALA A 188 -66.05 -25.99 63.00
C ALA A 188 -67.48 -25.70 63.46
N GLU A 189 -68.46 -25.55 62.56
CA GLU A 189 -69.88 -25.42 62.90
C GLU A 189 -70.43 -26.68 63.58
N SER A 190 -70.05 -27.88 63.12
CA SER A 190 -70.46 -29.16 63.72
C SER A 190 -69.90 -29.28 65.14
N ASN A 191 -68.61 -28.98 65.32
CA ASN A 191 -67.95 -28.94 66.62
C ASN A 191 -68.53 -27.84 67.53
N GLN A 192 -68.86 -26.67 67.00
CA GLN A 192 -69.56 -25.61 67.75
C GLN A 192 -70.96 -26.07 68.18
N LYS A 193 -71.74 -26.71 67.31
CA LYS A 193 -73.08 -27.24 67.64
C LYS A 193 -73.00 -28.40 68.64
N ALA A 194 -71.96 -29.24 68.57
CA ALA A 194 -71.68 -30.29 69.55
C ALA A 194 -71.23 -29.72 70.91
N VAL A 195 -70.40 -28.67 70.90
CA VAL A 195 -69.99 -27.94 72.12
C VAL A 195 -71.15 -27.16 72.71
N GLU A 196 -71.98 -26.48 71.92
CA GLU A 196 -73.23 -25.86 72.38
C GLU A 196 -74.22 -26.89 72.93
N GLY A 197 -74.36 -28.04 72.26
CA GLY A 197 -75.17 -29.16 72.74
C GLY A 197 -74.71 -29.62 74.12
N SER A 198 -73.41 -29.94 74.24
CA SER A 198 -72.76 -30.33 75.50
C SER A 198 -72.88 -29.24 76.57
N LEU A 199 -72.70 -27.96 76.21
CA LEU A 199 -72.85 -26.81 77.12
C LEU A 199 -74.29 -26.61 77.57
N ARG A 200 -75.30 -26.83 76.73
CA ARG A 200 -76.71 -26.86 77.16
C ARG A 200 -76.97 -28.05 78.08
N GLU A 201 -76.39 -29.20 77.78
CA GLU A 201 -76.52 -30.41 78.58
C GLU A 201 -75.80 -30.32 79.93
N THR A 202 -74.70 -29.58 80.05
CA THR A 202 -74.07 -29.25 81.33
C THR A 202 -74.82 -28.12 82.03
N LEU A 203 -75.29 -27.09 81.32
CA LEU A 203 -76.11 -26.02 81.89
C LEU A 203 -77.41 -26.56 82.50
N ASP A 204 -78.08 -27.51 81.87
CA ASP A 204 -79.32 -28.11 82.41
C ASP A 204 -79.04 -29.13 83.53
N ARG A 205 -77.84 -29.74 83.57
CA ARG A 205 -77.35 -30.48 84.76
C ARG A 205 -77.03 -29.52 85.90
N GLU A 206 -76.39 -28.39 85.63
CA GLU A 206 -76.09 -27.35 86.62
C GLU A 206 -77.35 -26.65 87.11
N LYS A 207 -78.36 -26.39 86.26
CA LYS A 207 -79.68 -25.91 86.69
C LYS A 207 -80.31 -26.90 87.67
N LYS A 208 -80.38 -28.19 87.33
CA LYS A 208 -80.90 -29.23 88.22
C LYS A 208 -80.09 -29.40 89.51
N GLN A 209 -78.77 -29.17 89.45
CA GLN A 209 -77.95 -29.07 90.67
C GLN A 209 -78.17 -27.76 91.42
N SER A 210 -78.52 -26.66 90.76
CA SER A 210 -78.82 -25.36 91.39
C SER A 210 -80.23 -25.31 91.99
N GLU A 211 -81.18 -26.05 91.43
CA GLU A 211 -82.51 -26.30 91.97
C GLU A 211 -82.37 -27.14 93.25
N ARG A 212 -81.68 -28.28 93.18
CA ARG A 212 -81.34 -29.09 94.38
C ARG A 212 -80.52 -28.31 95.41
N ARG A 213 -79.52 -27.55 94.98
CA ARG A 213 -78.77 -26.65 95.88
C ARG A 213 -79.62 -25.50 96.39
N ALA A 214 -80.68 -25.08 95.71
CA ALA A 214 -81.62 -24.07 96.22
C ALA A 214 -82.61 -24.68 97.24
N GLU A 215 -82.97 -25.96 97.10
CA GLU A 215 -83.69 -26.75 98.09
C GLU A 215 -82.80 -26.99 99.34
N GLU A 216 -81.53 -27.41 99.13
CA GLU A 216 -80.51 -27.54 100.19
C GLU A 216 -80.20 -26.18 100.86
N ILE A 217 -80.11 -25.08 100.09
CA ILE A 217 -79.93 -23.71 100.63
C ILE A 217 -81.22 -23.19 101.28
N ALA A 218 -82.41 -23.65 100.90
CA ALA A 218 -83.64 -23.32 101.62
C ALA A 218 -83.66 -24.01 103.00
N ALA A 219 -83.25 -25.28 103.08
CA ALA A 219 -83.04 -25.98 104.34
C ALA A 219 -81.94 -25.30 105.18
N LEU A 220 -80.76 -25.09 104.61
CA LEU A 220 -79.62 -24.47 105.30
C LEU A 220 -79.85 -22.98 105.62
N LYS A 221 -80.81 -22.27 104.98
CA LYS A 221 -81.22 -20.92 105.40
C LYS A 221 -82.10 -20.92 106.64
N ALA A 222 -82.89 -21.97 106.87
CA ALA A 222 -83.57 -22.15 108.17
C ALA A 222 -82.55 -22.41 109.30
N GLU A 223 -81.40 -23.01 108.97
CA GLU A 223 -80.32 -23.32 109.91
C GLU A 223 -79.33 -22.16 110.10
N LEU A 224 -79.08 -21.33 109.08
CA LEU A 224 -78.13 -20.20 109.11
C LEU A 224 -78.70 -18.87 109.65
N GLU A 225 -80.00 -18.74 109.90
CA GLU A 225 -80.53 -17.66 110.76
C GLU A 225 -79.91 -17.73 112.18
N VAL A 226 -79.54 -18.93 112.64
CA VAL A 226 -78.92 -19.16 113.96
C VAL A 226 -77.42 -18.76 114.00
N MET A 227 -76.76 -18.58 112.85
CA MET A 227 -75.31 -18.29 112.77
C MET A 227 -74.93 -17.01 112.01
N ARG A 228 -75.75 -15.94 112.14
CA ARG A 228 -75.40 -14.60 111.64
C ARG A 228 -74.35 -13.88 112.52
N ARG A 229 -73.04 -14.05 112.25
CA ARG A 229 -71.97 -13.02 112.45
C ARG A 229 -70.57 -13.47 111.94
N SER A 230 -69.87 -12.55 111.24
CA SER A 230 -68.43 -12.58 110.84
C SER A 230 -68.04 -13.61 109.74
N THR A 231 -67.12 -13.41 108.78
CA THR A 231 -66.22 -12.28 108.35
C THR A 231 -65.74 -12.50 106.86
N GLU A 232 -64.83 -11.68 106.29
CA GLU A 232 -64.45 -11.61 104.84
C GLU A 232 -62.92 -11.92 104.56
N ARG A 233 -62.23 -11.78 103.39
CA ARG A 233 -62.42 -11.14 102.04
C ARG A 233 -61.37 -11.65 100.98
N SER A 234 -61.37 -11.12 99.74
CA SER A 234 -60.27 -11.10 98.69
C SER A 234 -60.12 -12.32 97.72
N GLY A 235 -59.41 -12.28 96.57
CA GLY A 235 -58.56 -11.20 95.96
C GLY A 235 -58.26 -11.20 94.42
N ASN A 236 -58.01 -12.33 93.73
CA ASN A 236 -57.82 -12.47 92.23
C ASN A 236 -56.39 -12.07 91.61
N PRO A 237 -56.06 -12.02 90.27
CA PRO A 237 -54.97 -12.85 89.67
C PRO A 237 -54.02 -12.31 88.50
N ALA A 238 -53.09 -13.17 87.99
CA ALA A 238 -52.64 -13.42 86.57
C ALA A 238 -51.47 -12.68 85.76
N ALA A 239 -50.71 -13.48 84.94
CA ALA A 239 -50.21 -13.29 83.51
C ALA A 239 -48.76 -12.85 83.01
N LEU A 240 -48.17 -13.68 82.09
CA LEU A 240 -47.36 -13.54 80.79
C LEU A 240 -46.00 -12.76 80.48
N ARG A 241 -44.93 -13.54 80.09
CA ARG A 241 -44.09 -13.67 78.81
C ARG A 241 -43.22 -12.60 78.00
N SER A 242 -41.88 -12.85 77.93
CA SER A 242 -40.91 -13.03 76.75
C SER A 242 -40.25 -11.90 75.83
N ARG A 243 -39.25 -12.25 74.95
CA ARG A 243 -38.07 -11.39 74.52
C ARG A 243 -37.28 -11.72 73.15
N PRO A 244 -36.67 -10.75 72.40
CA PRO A 244 -35.66 -10.84 71.27
C PRO A 244 -34.27 -10.12 71.54
N GLY A 245 -33.25 -9.78 70.68
CA GLY A 245 -32.83 -9.87 69.23
C GLY A 245 -31.46 -9.11 68.91
N GLU A 246 -30.75 -9.23 67.73
CA GLU A 246 -29.32 -8.76 67.47
C GLU A 246 -28.86 -8.51 65.95
N GLU A 247 -27.54 -8.31 65.61
CA GLU A 247 -26.75 -8.13 64.28
C GLU A 247 -26.41 -6.69 63.71
N VAL A 248 -25.40 -6.33 62.81
CA VAL A 248 -24.07 -6.85 62.24
C VAL A 248 -23.27 -5.74 61.39
N VAL A 249 -22.06 -5.99 60.78
CA VAL A 249 -21.06 -4.99 60.19
C VAL A 249 -20.40 -5.36 58.79
N LYS A 250 -19.59 -4.49 58.11
CA LYS A 250 -18.93 -4.68 56.76
C LYS A 250 -17.54 -3.95 56.53
N LEU A 251 -16.83 -4.16 55.38
CA LEU A 251 -15.39 -3.79 55.10
C LEU A 251 -15.07 -3.14 53.69
N PRO A 252 -13.93 -2.41 53.41
CA PRO A 252 -13.74 -1.59 52.17
C PRO A 252 -12.35 -1.50 51.40
N SER A 253 -12.41 -1.01 50.12
CA SER A 253 -11.55 -0.03 49.37
C SER A 253 -10.05 -0.17 48.93
N ARG A 254 -9.85 -0.27 47.58
CA ARG A 254 -9.13 0.60 46.57
C ARG A 254 -7.74 1.32 46.81
N GLY A 255 -6.93 1.36 45.72
CA GLY A 255 -5.86 2.35 45.40
C GLY A 255 -5.61 2.41 43.86
N LYS A 256 -4.57 3.03 43.24
CA LYS A 256 -3.64 4.17 43.51
C LYS A 256 -2.95 4.59 42.15
N ARG A 257 -2.01 5.57 42.09
CA ARG A 257 -1.32 6.05 40.83
C ARG A 257 0.15 6.49 41.05
N GLY A 258 1.02 6.45 40.02
CA GLY A 258 2.32 7.17 40.03
C GLY A 258 3.40 6.70 39.02
N LYS A 259 4.13 7.67 38.42
CA LYS A 259 5.21 7.57 37.40
C LYS A 259 4.86 6.82 36.09
N GLY A 260 5.11 7.47 34.95
CA GLY A 260 4.95 6.88 33.62
C GLY A 260 5.93 5.72 33.40
N ARG A 261 5.45 4.49 33.61
CA ARG A 261 6.27 3.28 33.54
C ARG A 261 6.63 2.99 32.09
N LEU A 262 7.88 3.29 31.71
CA LEU A 262 8.51 2.80 30.50
C LEU A 262 8.59 1.27 30.59
N VAL A 263 7.87 0.58 29.72
CA VAL A 263 7.84 -0.89 29.63
C VAL A 263 8.51 -1.31 28.34
N LYS A 264 9.37 -2.32 28.42
CA LYS A 264 9.85 -3.06 27.25
C LYS A 264 8.83 -4.14 26.93
N ASP A 265 7.96 -3.85 25.97
CA ASP A 265 7.08 -4.85 25.38
C ASP A 265 7.85 -5.72 24.38
N ALA A 266 7.52 -7.01 24.30
CA ALA A 266 8.17 -7.94 23.37
C ALA A 266 7.79 -7.65 21.91
N ARG A 267 6.57 -7.15 21.64
CA ARG A 267 6.05 -6.85 20.30
C ARG A 267 6.34 -5.41 19.88
N LEU A 268 6.04 -4.44 20.75
CA LEU A 268 6.13 -3.00 20.42
C LEU A 268 7.45 -2.33 20.85
N GLY A 269 8.32 -3.05 21.57
CA GLY A 269 9.59 -2.50 22.05
C GLY A 269 9.41 -1.56 23.24
N ARG A 270 10.13 -0.43 23.25
CA ARG A 270 9.99 0.55 24.34
C ARG A 270 8.68 1.33 24.17
N ILE A 271 7.71 1.12 25.07
CA ILE A 271 6.45 1.86 25.12
C ILE A 271 6.25 2.54 26.49
N TYR A 272 5.62 3.71 26.48
CA TYR A 272 5.22 4.41 27.70
C TYR A 272 3.74 4.15 27.98
N ARG A 273 3.42 3.59 29.17
CA ARG A 273 2.02 3.34 29.57
C ARG A 273 1.24 4.59 29.99
N GLN A 274 1.89 5.75 30.01
CA GLN A 274 1.33 7.09 30.27
C GLN A 274 2.19 8.10 29.52
N ALA A 275 1.59 9.13 28.92
CA ALA A 275 2.32 10.15 28.16
C ALA A 275 3.47 10.78 28.98
N PRO A 276 4.71 10.82 28.43
CA PRO A 276 5.81 11.59 29.00
C PRO A 276 5.51 13.09 29.07
N LYS A 277 6.31 13.83 29.85
CA LYS A 277 6.36 15.30 29.75
C LYS A 277 7.02 15.77 28.46
N ASP A 278 8.07 15.06 28.06
CA ASP A 278 8.88 15.37 26.88
C ASP A 278 8.33 14.59 25.68
N LEU A 279 7.57 15.28 24.83
CA LEU A 279 7.02 14.75 23.59
C LEU A 279 7.90 15.18 22.41
N ASP A 280 8.07 14.28 21.44
CA ASP A 280 8.59 14.61 20.10
C ASP A 280 7.43 14.70 19.11
N ASP A 281 7.49 15.68 18.21
CA ASP A 281 6.50 15.82 17.15
C ASP A 281 6.80 14.85 16.00
N LEU A 282 6.21 13.66 16.10
CA LEU A 282 6.39 12.58 15.12
C LEU A 282 5.88 12.95 13.71
N THR A 283 5.13 14.03 13.52
CA THR A 283 4.70 14.49 12.18
C THR A 283 5.86 14.99 11.30
N ASN A 284 7.02 15.30 11.90
CA ASN A 284 8.25 15.63 11.17
C ASN A 284 8.87 14.43 10.43
N LEU A 285 8.36 13.21 10.63
CA LEU A 285 8.76 12.03 9.86
C LEU A 285 7.98 11.99 8.54
N GLN A 286 8.69 11.83 7.42
CA GLN A 286 8.10 11.89 6.09
C GLN A 286 7.03 10.80 5.91
N GLY A 287 5.78 11.23 5.74
CA GLY A 287 4.63 10.33 5.61
C GLY A 287 3.86 10.04 6.90
N VAL A 288 4.28 10.57 8.07
CA VAL A 288 3.49 10.56 9.31
C VAL A 288 2.55 11.77 9.31
N GLY A 289 1.34 11.60 8.78
CA GLY A 289 0.26 12.57 8.99
C GLY A 289 -0.28 12.51 10.43
N GLU A 290 -1.04 13.53 10.85
CA GLU A 290 -1.62 13.62 12.20
C GLU A 290 -2.32 12.34 12.66
N VAL A 291 -3.09 11.69 11.78
CA VAL A 291 -3.84 10.46 12.09
C VAL A 291 -2.90 9.32 12.50
N ILE A 292 -1.71 9.24 11.90
CA ILE A 292 -0.69 8.25 12.24
C ILE A 292 0.00 8.65 13.55
N CYS A 293 0.29 9.95 13.75
CA CYS A 293 0.84 10.48 14.99
C CYS A 293 -0.06 10.17 16.19
N ARG A 294 -1.38 10.39 16.07
CA ARG A 294 -2.39 10.04 17.10
C ARG A 294 -2.36 8.54 17.44
N ARG A 295 -2.34 7.65 16.43
CA ARG A 295 -2.25 6.18 16.64
C ARG A 295 -0.93 5.74 17.27
N LEU A 296 0.20 6.37 16.93
CA LEU A 296 1.49 6.13 17.59
C LEU A 296 1.43 6.54 19.07
N HIS A 297 0.79 7.68 19.37
CA HIS A 297 0.55 8.15 20.73
C HIS A 297 -0.41 7.23 21.52
N GLU A 298 -1.41 6.62 20.87
CA GLU A 298 -2.27 5.58 21.46
C GLU A 298 -1.49 4.29 21.78
N ALA A 299 -0.55 3.91 20.90
CA ALA A 299 0.37 2.77 21.10
C ALA A 299 1.52 3.05 22.11
N GLY A 300 1.55 4.23 22.75
CA GLY A 300 2.55 4.59 23.77
C GLY A 300 3.92 5.00 23.20
N ILE A 301 3.98 5.37 21.92
CA ILE A 301 5.17 5.86 21.22
C ILE A 301 5.07 7.38 21.11
N TYR A 302 5.95 8.11 21.79
CA TYR A 302 5.90 9.58 21.92
C TYR A 302 7.24 10.28 21.62
N THR A 303 8.30 9.52 21.32
CA THR A 303 9.66 10.05 21.14
C THR A 303 10.35 9.47 19.90
N TYR A 304 11.14 10.29 19.21
CA TYR A 304 12.00 9.87 18.09
C TYR A 304 12.95 8.74 18.52
N ARG A 305 13.37 8.75 19.80
CA ARG A 305 14.21 7.70 20.38
C ARG A 305 13.56 6.31 20.30
N GLN A 306 12.26 6.20 20.58
CA GLN A 306 11.54 4.91 20.48
C GLN A 306 11.55 4.40 19.04
N VAL A 307 11.26 5.28 18.07
CA VAL A 307 11.29 4.98 16.62
C VAL A 307 12.70 4.57 16.14
N ALA A 308 13.73 5.24 16.65
CA ALA A 308 15.13 4.95 16.36
C ALA A 308 15.63 3.62 16.95
N GLU A 309 15.14 3.20 18.12
CA GLU A 309 15.51 1.94 18.79
C GLU A 309 14.74 0.70 18.28
N TRP A 310 13.80 0.84 17.32
CA TRP A 310 13.01 -0.29 16.80
C TRP A 310 13.86 -1.36 16.09
N LYS A 311 13.58 -2.63 16.38
CA LYS A 311 14.10 -3.79 15.62
C LYS A 311 13.22 -4.11 14.42
N ALA A 312 13.76 -4.83 13.43
CA ALA A 312 13.04 -5.19 12.19
C ALA A 312 11.69 -5.92 12.43
N SER A 313 11.59 -6.74 13.48
CA SER A 313 10.35 -7.40 13.90
C SER A 313 9.34 -6.45 14.53
N GLN A 314 9.80 -5.46 15.30
CA GLN A 314 8.95 -4.44 15.93
C GLN A 314 8.39 -3.48 14.87
N VAL A 315 9.19 -3.15 13.84
CA VAL A 315 8.71 -2.41 12.66
C VAL A 315 7.56 -3.15 11.97
N THR A 316 7.66 -4.47 11.80
CA THR A 316 6.61 -5.29 11.19
C THR A 316 5.34 -5.31 12.06
N ALA A 317 5.45 -5.58 13.36
CA ALA A 317 4.30 -5.57 14.26
C ALA A 317 3.59 -4.19 14.28
N ILE A 318 4.36 -3.09 14.35
CA ILE A 318 3.81 -1.73 14.34
C ILE A 318 3.23 -1.36 12.97
N SER A 319 3.76 -1.89 11.86
CA SER A 319 3.20 -1.66 10.54
C SER A 319 1.94 -2.49 10.25
N GLU A 320 1.77 -3.63 10.94
CA GLU A 320 0.52 -4.40 10.98
C GLU A 320 -0.54 -3.68 11.83
N ASP A 321 -0.24 -3.33 13.09
CA ASP A 321 -1.16 -2.65 14.02
C ASP A 321 -1.69 -1.31 13.47
N LEU A 322 -0.84 -0.53 12.78
CA LEU A 322 -1.24 0.74 12.16
C LEU A 322 -1.91 0.58 10.79
N ASN A 323 -1.90 -0.64 10.22
CA ASN A 323 -2.28 -0.97 8.84
C ASN A 323 -1.51 -0.16 7.77
N LEU A 324 -0.18 -0.13 7.92
CA LEU A 324 0.76 0.66 7.11
C LEU A 324 1.71 -0.19 6.24
N LYS A 325 1.40 -1.49 6.05
CA LYS A 325 2.16 -2.44 5.18
C LYS A 325 3.67 -2.37 5.42
N GLU A 326 4.44 -1.85 4.45
CA GLU A 326 5.89 -1.66 4.56
C GLU A 326 6.32 -0.18 4.64
N ARG A 327 5.36 0.75 4.78
CA ARG A 327 5.63 2.19 4.68
C ARG A 327 6.70 2.68 5.65
N ILE A 328 6.72 2.14 6.87
CA ILE A 328 7.73 2.46 7.91
C ILE A 328 9.16 2.12 7.46
N ARG A 329 9.32 1.07 6.62
CA ARG A 329 10.59 0.70 6.00
C ARG A 329 10.88 1.55 4.76
N ARG A 330 9.91 1.69 3.85
CA ARG A 330 10.05 2.43 2.58
C ARG A 330 10.35 3.92 2.77
N ASP A 331 9.70 4.55 3.74
CA ASP A 331 9.86 5.97 4.06
C ASP A 331 11.00 6.18 5.10
N GLU A 332 11.79 5.12 5.39
CA GLU A 332 13.00 5.09 6.23
C GLU A 332 12.87 5.77 7.61
N TRP A 333 11.71 5.67 8.28
CA TRP A 333 11.40 6.42 9.51
C TRP A 333 12.44 6.24 10.62
N GLN A 334 13.12 5.10 10.72
CA GLN A 334 14.20 4.89 11.68
C GLN A 334 15.40 5.81 11.45
N LYS A 335 15.83 6.01 10.20
CA LYS A 335 16.95 6.90 9.85
C LYS A 335 16.54 8.36 10.09
N GLN A 336 15.32 8.71 9.69
CA GLN A 336 14.77 10.06 9.90
C GLN A 336 14.65 10.38 11.40
N ALA A 337 14.13 9.46 12.21
CA ALA A 337 14.06 9.62 13.66
C ALA A 337 15.45 9.73 14.32
N ARG A 338 16.46 9.01 13.82
CA ARG A 338 17.86 9.17 14.26
C ARG A 338 18.41 10.56 13.94
N ALA A 339 18.11 11.10 12.75
CA ALA A 339 18.51 12.45 12.36
C ALA A 339 17.78 13.55 13.18
N LEU A 340 16.46 13.42 13.36
CA LEU A 340 15.65 14.35 14.14
C LEU A 340 16.01 14.34 15.63
N TYR A 341 16.25 13.16 16.21
CA TYR A 341 16.76 13.05 17.58
C TYR A 341 18.12 13.73 17.73
N LYS A 342 19.07 13.48 16.81
CA LYS A 342 20.37 14.17 16.84
C LYS A 342 20.24 15.68 16.68
N LYS A 343 19.28 16.17 15.87
CA LYS A 343 18.98 17.60 15.71
C LYS A 343 18.38 18.24 16.97
N LYS A 344 17.53 17.53 17.72
CA LYS A 344 16.86 18.05 18.93
C LYS A 344 17.68 17.89 20.21
N TYR A 345 18.44 16.80 20.35
CA TYR A 345 19.14 16.40 21.58
C TYR A 345 20.68 16.41 21.46
N GLY A 346 21.24 16.75 20.29
CA GLY A 346 22.69 16.83 20.05
C GLY A 346 23.45 15.49 20.02
N GLN A 347 22.83 14.40 20.47
CA GLN A 347 23.44 13.09 20.66
C GLN A 347 22.81 12.03 19.74
N ALA A 348 23.48 10.88 19.57
CA ALA A 348 22.89 9.72 18.89
C ALA A 348 21.96 8.93 19.85
N PRO A 349 20.83 8.36 19.38
CA PRO A 349 19.91 7.55 20.19
C PRO A 349 20.25 6.05 20.23
#